data_AF-A0A1J3JQQ7-F1
#
_entry.id   AF-A0A1J3JQQ7-F1
#
_cell.length_a   1.000
_cell.length_b   1.000
_cell.length_c   1.000
_cell.angle_alpha   90.00
_cell.angle_beta   90.00
_cell.angle_gamma   90.00
#
_symmetry.space_group_name_H-M   'P 1'
#
loop_
_entity.id
_entity.type
_entity.pdbx_description
1 polymer ?
#
loop_
_entity_poly.entity_id
_entity_poly.type
_entity_poly.pdbx_seq_one_letter_code
_entity_poly.pdbx_strand_id
1 'polypeptide(L)'
;GKLKEAEEFISTLPFTPDHTVYGTLLGLCGLNWRDKDAEGVAERAAMRLLELDPVNAPGHVALCNVYAGLGRHEMEKEMRKEMGFKGVKKTPGCSWIVLNGRANVFLSGDKSACEEAQMSLPIFFGNSNGNGDLIEV
;
A
#
# COMPACT_ATOMS: atom_id res chain seq x y z
N GLY A 1 -2.42 8.31 -19.19
CA GLY A 1 -1.13 7.61 -19.27
C GLY A 1 -1.14 6.71 -20.48
N LYS A 2 -0.34 5.64 -20.48
CA LYS A 2 -0.32 4.59 -21.51
C LYS A 2 -0.72 3.23 -20.91
N LEU A 3 -1.82 3.22 -20.15
CA LEU A 3 -2.21 2.06 -19.32
C LEU A 3 -2.54 0.85 -20.18
N LYS A 4 -3.28 1.06 -21.27
CA LYS A 4 -3.61 0.00 -22.21
C LYS A 4 -2.38 -0.59 -22.89
N GLU A 5 -1.45 0.26 -23.35
CA GLU A 5 -0.20 -0.22 -23.96
C GLU A 5 0.66 -0.98 -22.94
N ALA A 6 0.66 -0.57 -21.66
CA ALA A 6 1.36 -1.29 -20.60
C ALA A 6 0.76 -2.67 -20.32
N GLU A 7 -0.58 -2.79 -20.30
CA GLU A 7 -1.27 -4.07 -20.17
C GLU A 7 -1.01 -4.99 -21.38
N GLU A 8 -1.04 -4.44 -22.59
CA GLU A 8 -0.71 -5.16 -23.83
C GLU A 8 0.75 -5.64 -23.79
N PHE A 9 1.69 -4.79 -23.37
CA PHE A 9 3.10 -5.16 -23.22
C PHE A 9 3.30 -6.35 -22.27
N ILE A 10 2.63 -6.33 -21.11
CA ILE A 10 2.68 -7.44 -20.14
C ILE A 10 2.20 -8.75 -20.78
N SER A 11 1.19 -8.68 -21.66
CA SER A 11 0.66 -9.84 -22.37
C SER A 11 1.63 -10.39 -23.43
N THR A 12 2.63 -9.60 -23.86
CA THR A 12 3.66 -10.02 -24.82
C THR A 12 4.93 -10.57 -24.18
N LEU A 13 5.02 -10.56 -22.84
CA LEU A 13 6.21 -11.06 -22.15
C LEU A 13 6.42 -12.56 -22.45
N PRO A 14 7.66 -13.00 -22.67
CA PRO A 14 7.96 -14.40 -23.00
C PRO A 14 7.88 -15.35 -21.79
N PHE A 15 7.40 -14.86 -20.65
CA PHE A 15 7.26 -15.58 -19.39
C PHE A 15 5.97 -15.16 -18.68
N THR A 16 5.48 -16.01 -17.77
CA THR A 16 4.30 -15.70 -16.96
C THR A 16 4.61 -14.54 -16.01
N PRO A 17 3.88 -13.42 -16.10
CA PRO A 17 4.08 -12.30 -15.19
C PRO A 17 3.77 -12.69 -13.75
N ASP A 18 4.55 -12.17 -12.81
CA ASP A 18 4.38 -12.43 -11.39
C ASP A 18 3.49 -11.38 -10.72
N HIS A 19 3.29 -11.54 -9.41
CA HIS A 19 2.53 -10.59 -8.59
C HIS A 19 3.14 -9.17 -8.63
N THR A 20 4.46 -9.03 -8.78
CA THR A 20 5.13 -7.73 -8.88
C THR A 20 4.72 -6.97 -10.13
N VAL A 21 4.66 -7.65 -11.28
CA VAL A 21 4.27 -7.05 -12.55
C VAL A 21 2.82 -6.55 -12.49
N TYR A 22 1.89 -7.39 -12.04
CA TYR A 22 0.48 -6.99 -11.91
C TYR A 22 0.26 -5.93 -10.83
N GLY A 23 0.97 -6.00 -9.71
CA GLY A 23 0.94 -4.97 -8.67
C GLY A 23 1.44 -3.62 -9.16
N THR A 24 2.48 -3.62 -10.00
CA THR A 24 3.00 -2.40 -10.65
C THR A 24 1.98 -1.79 -11.60
N LEU A 25 1.37 -2.61 -12.48
CA LEU A 25 0.32 -2.16 -13.39
C LEU A 25 -0.88 -1.57 -12.62
N LEU A 26 -1.31 -2.25 -11.55
CA LEU A 26 -2.40 -1.77 -10.69
C LEU A 26 -2.05 -0.45 -9.98
N GLY A 27 -0.82 -0.30 -9.50
CA GLY A 27 -0.32 0.94 -8.92
C GLY A 27 -0.35 2.11 -9.92
N LEU A 28 0.03 1.85 -11.19
CA LEU A 28 -0.06 2.84 -12.26
C LEU A 28 -1.52 3.27 -12.52
N CYS A 29 -2.47 2.34 -12.48
CA CYS A 29 -3.90 2.66 -12.57
C CYS A 29 -4.36 3.55 -11.41
N GLY A 30 -3.91 3.26 -10.18
CA GLY A 30 -4.21 4.08 -9.00
C GLY A 30 -3.71 5.53 -9.13
N LEU A 31 -2.50 5.72 -9.67
CA LEU A 31 -1.95 7.06 -9.93
C LEU A 31 -2.67 7.79 -11.07
N ASN A 32 -3.18 7.04 -12.05
CA ASN A 32 -3.80 7.56 -13.26
C ASN A 32 -5.31 7.26 -13.33
N TRP A 33 -6.01 7.25 -12.20
CA TRP A 33 -7.43 6.86 -12.13
C TRP A 33 -8.37 7.67 -13.03
N ARG A 34 -7.97 8.89 -13.44
CA ARG A 34 -8.72 9.74 -14.40
C ARG A 34 -8.63 9.25 -15.85
N ASP A 35 -7.73 8.33 -16.14
CA ASP A 35 -7.62 7.70 -17.45
C ASP A 35 -8.86 6.81 -17.67
N LYS A 36 -9.48 6.93 -18.85
CA LYS A 36 -10.70 6.18 -19.21
C LYS A 36 -10.51 4.67 -19.12
N ASP A 37 -9.28 4.20 -19.32
CA ASP A 37 -8.94 2.78 -19.32
C ASP A 37 -8.55 2.29 -17.91
N ALA A 38 -8.36 3.19 -16.93
CA ALA A 38 -7.83 2.86 -15.61
C ALA A 38 -8.69 1.86 -14.84
N GLU A 39 -10.02 2.01 -14.88
CA GLU A 39 -10.92 1.11 -14.16
C GLU A 39 -10.79 -0.34 -14.67
N GLY A 40 -10.98 -0.55 -15.97
CA GLY A 40 -10.93 -1.88 -16.55
C GLY A 40 -9.56 -2.54 -16.45
N VAL A 41 -8.48 -1.77 -16.64
CA VAL A 41 -7.10 -2.28 -16.49
C VAL A 41 -6.83 -2.61 -15.02
N ALA A 42 -7.27 -1.79 -14.07
CA ALA A 42 -7.11 -2.05 -12.64
C ALA A 42 -7.82 -3.34 -12.22
N GLU A 43 -9.06 -3.55 -12.64
CA GLU A 43 -9.82 -4.75 -12.27
C GLU A 43 -9.17 -6.02 -12.80
N ARG A 44 -8.73 -6.02 -14.06
CA ARG A 44 -8.02 -7.17 -14.64
C ARG A 44 -6.67 -7.40 -13.97
N ALA A 45 -5.89 -6.35 -13.74
CA ALA A 45 -4.61 -6.44 -13.05
C ALA A 45 -4.77 -6.96 -11.61
N ALA A 46 -5.76 -6.44 -10.88
CA ALA A 46 -6.07 -6.87 -9.53
C ALA A 46 -6.54 -8.33 -9.49
N MET A 47 -7.40 -8.75 -10.43
CA MET A 47 -7.83 -10.14 -10.54
C MET A 47 -6.62 -11.08 -10.70
N ARG A 48 -5.71 -10.78 -11.64
CA ARG A 48 -4.48 -11.56 -11.83
C ARG A 48 -3.56 -11.54 -10.61
N LEU A 49 -3.42 -10.38 -9.97
CA LEU A 49 -2.62 -10.25 -8.76
C LEU A 49 -3.17 -11.10 -7.61
N LEU A 50 -4.47 -11.06 -7.38
CA LEU A 50 -5.13 -11.77 -6.28
C LEU A 50 -5.33 -13.26 -6.56
N GLU A 51 -5.31 -13.69 -7.82
CA GLU A 51 -5.15 -15.10 -8.20
C GLU A 51 -3.78 -15.65 -7.76
N LEU A 52 -2.72 -14.83 -7.90
CA LEU A 52 -1.34 -15.22 -7.55
C LEU A 52 -1.05 -15.07 -6.04
N ASP A 53 -1.55 -14.01 -5.43
CA ASP A 53 -1.37 -13.70 -4.00
C ASP A 53 -2.71 -13.20 -3.41
N PRO A 54 -3.57 -14.12 -2.93
CA PRO A 54 -4.91 -13.79 -2.43
C PRO A 54 -4.92 -12.91 -1.18
N VAL A 55 -3.80 -12.78 -0.48
CA VAL A 55 -3.66 -11.98 0.75
C VAL A 55 -2.81 -10.73 0.55
N ASN A 56 -2.56 -10.35 -0.71
CA ASN A 56 -1.78 -9.17 -1.05
C ASN A 56 -2.46 -7.87 -0.59
N ALA A 57 -2.09 -7.37 0.59
CA ALA A 57 -2.66 -6.14 1.14
C ALA A 57 -2.45 -4.91 0.23
N PRO A 58 -1.26 -4.67 -0.36
CA PRO A 58 -1.06 -3.58 -1.30
C PRO A 58 -2.00 -3.63 -2.51
N GLY A 59 -2.23 -4.82 -3.08
CA GLY A 59 -3.12 -5.03 -4.21
C GLY A 59 -4.57 -4.68 -3.91
N HIS A 60 -5.10 -5.17 -2.78
CA HIS A 60 -6.46 -4.83 -2.34
C HIS A 60 -6.62 -3.32 -2.11
N VAL A 61 -5.63 -2.70 -1.45
CA VAL A 61 -5.63 -1.25 -1.17
C VAL A 61 -5.54 -0.44 -2.46
N ALA A 62 -4.71 -0.86 -3.42
CA ALA A 62 -4.57 -0.17 -4.69
C ALA A 62 -5.89 -0.17 -5.49
N LEU A 63 -6.60 -1.30 -5.54
CA LEU A 63 -7.91 -1.36 -6.19
C LEU A 63 -8.96 -0.52 -5.45
N CYS A 64 -8.97 -0.54 -4.11
CA CYS A 64 -9.82 0.37 -3.32
C CYS A 64 -9.57 1.83 -3.68
N ASN A 65 -8.31 2.23 -3.84
CA ASN A 65 -7.95 3.61 -4.19
C ASN A 65 -8.39 3.98 -5.61
N VAL A 66 -8.32 3.05 -6.57
CA VAL A 66 -8.87 3.25 -7.92
C VAL A 66 -10.38 3.50 -7.84
N TYR A 67 -11.13 2.65 -7.14
CA TYR A 67 -12.57 2.83 -6.96
C TYR A 67 -12.90 4.15 -6.24
N ALA A 68 -12.17 4.50 -5.19
CA ALA A 68 -12.35 5.76 -4.49
C ALA A 68 -12.08 6.97 -5.39
N GLY A 69 -11.03 6.94 -6.21
CA GLY A 69 -10.75 7.97 -7.21
C GLY A 69 -11.90 8.16 -8.20
N LEU A 70 -12.48 7.05 -8.67
CA LEU A 70 -13.63 7.04 -9.59
C LEU A 70 -14.98 7.35 -8.91
N GLY A 71 -15.02 7.59 -7.60
CA GLY A 71 -16.26 7.81 -6.84
C GLY A 71 -17.12 6.55 -6.62
N ARG A 72 -16.57 5.36 -6.89
CA ARG A 72 -17.24 4.05 -6.74
C ARG A 72 -17.14 3.54 -5.30
N HIS A 73 -17.68 4.31 -4.35
CA HIS A 73 -17.56 4.00 -2.93
C HIS A 73 -18.21 2.68 -2.50
N GLU A 74 -19.22 2.18 -3.22
CA GLU A 74 -19.81 0.87 -2.92
C GLU A 74 -18.86 -0.27 -3.26
N MET A 75 -18.16 -0.20 -4.40
CA MET A 75 -17.12 -1.17 -4.76
C MET A 75 -15.94 -1.12 -3.79
N GLU A 76 -15.54 0.09 -3.36
CA GLU A 76 -14.54 0.26 -2.32
C GLU A 76 -14.93 -0.44 -1.01
N LYS A 77 -16.19 -0.27 -0.57
CA LYS A 77 -16.69 -0.92 0.65
C LYS A 77 -16.72 -2.44 0.52
N GLU A 78 -17.13 -2.95 -0.63
CA GLU A 78 -17.14 -4.40 -0.91
C GLU A 78 -15.73 -4.97 -0.85
N MET A 79 -14.77 -4.32 -1.50
CA MET A 79 -13.36 -4.71 -1.48
C MET A 79 -12.79 -4.70 -0.05
N ARG A 80 -13.13 -3.70 0.77
CA ARG A 80 -12.72 -3.65 2.19
C ARG A 80 -13.37 -4.73 3.04
N LYS A 81 -14.61 -5.13 2.74
CA LYS A 81 -15.26 -6.28 3.41
C LYS A 81 -14.54 -7.57 3.05
N GLU A 82 -14.22 -7.77 1.77
CA GLU A 82 -13.44 -8.91 1.31
C GLU A 82 -12.08 -9.01 2.01
N MET A 83 -11.35 -7.89 2.12
CA MET A 83 -10.13 -7.82 2.92
C MET A 83 -10.36 -8.31 4.34
N GLY A 84 -11.45 -7.86 4.98
CA GLY A 84 -11.83 -8.30 6.33
C GLY A 84 -12.07 -9.81 6.43
N PHE A 85 -12.83 -10.37 5.48
CA PHE A 85 -13.10 -11.82 5.43
C PHE A 85 -11.83 -12.65 5.21
N LYS A 86 -10.90 -12.16 4.39
CA LYS A 86 -9.61 -12.80 4.11
C LYS A 86 -8.55 -12.55 5.19
N GLY A 87 -8.86 -11.75 6.22
CA GLY A 87 -7.91 -11.36 7.25
C GLY A 87 -6.80 -10.41 6.77
N VAL A 88 -6.95 -9.82 5.58
CA VAL A 88 -6.00 -8.90 4.98
C VAL A 88 -6.13 -7.54 5.65
N LYS A 89 -5.02 -7.04 6.21
CA LYS A 89 -4.96 -5.71 6.83
C LYS A 89 -3.85 -4.90 6.18
N LYS A 90 -4.15 -3.65 5.87
CA LYS A 90 -3.12 -2.69 5.48
C LYS A 90 -2.23 -2.41 6.70
N THR A 91 -0.91 -2.47 6.51
CA THR A 91 0.03 -1.93 7.50
C THR A 91 -0.16 -0.42 7.59
N PRO A 92 -0.53 0.12 8.77
CA PRO A 92 -0.66 1.57 8.92
C PRO A 92 0.69 2.24 8.67
N GLY A 93 0.66 3.40 8.00
CA GLY A 93 1.84 4.26 7.97
C GLY A 93 2.15 4.75 9.39
N CYS A 94 3.41 4.96 9.71
CA CYS A 94 3.81 5.55 10.98
C CYS A 94 4.63 6.83 10.73
N SER A 95 4.44 7.83 11.58
CA SER A 95 5.35 8.95 11.75
C SER A 95 5.74 9.07 13.22
N TRP A 96 6.84 9.72 13.53
CA TRP A 96 7.21 9.98 14.91
C TRP A 96 7.85 11.35 15.09
N ILE A 97 7.72 11.91 16.28
CA ILE A 97 8.44 13.12 16.70
C ILE A 97 9.19 12.84 18.00
N VAL A 98 10.34 13.49 18.17
CA VAL A 98 11.14 13.38 19.40
C VAL A 98 10.96 14.65 20.21
N LEU A 99 10.44 14.53 21.43
CA LEU A 99 10.28 15.63 22.38
C LEU A 99 10.93 15.24 23.71
N ASN A 100 11.84 16.07 24.21
CA ASN A 100 12.56 15.84 25.47
C ASN A 100 13.19 14.43 25.57
N GLY A 101 13.79 13.94 24.48
CA GLY A 101 14.41 12.61 24.42
C GLY A 101 13.44 11.43 24.35
N ARG A 102 12.13 11.66 24.21
CA ARG A 102 11.11 10.61 24.02
C ARG A 102 10.51 10.67 22.62
N ALA A 103 10.44 9.51 21.96
CA ALA A 103 9.76 9.36 20.69
C ALA A 103 8.25 9.16 20.91
N ASN A 104 7.43 9.95 20.21
CA ASN A 104 5.99 9.80 20.15
C ASN A 104 5.63 9.31 18.75
N VAL A 105 5.00 8.14 18.64
CA VAL A 105 4.66 7.50 17.37
C VAL A 105 3.18 7.76 17.05
N PHE A 106 2.89 8.10 15.80
CA PHE A 106 1.55 8.32 15.27
C PHE A 106 1.29 7.31 14.16
N LEU A 107 0.24 6.50 14.30
CA LEU A 107 -0.16 5.56 13.25
C LEU A 107 -1.30 6.15 12.39
N SER A 108 -1.22 5.91 11.08
CA SER A 108 -2.23 6.33 10.12
C SER A 108 -3.56 5.64 10.41
N GLY A 109 -4.59 6.41 10.74
CA GLY A 109 -5.93 5.90 11.04
C GLY A 109 -6.16 5.60 12.52
N ASP A 110 -5.19 5.88 13.40
CA ASP A 110 -5.44 5.89 14.84
C ASP A 110 -6.52 6.92 15.18
N LYS A 111 -7.53 6.46 15.90
CA LYS A 111 -8.59 7.29 16.51
C LYS A 111 -8.39 7.47 18.00
N SER A 112 -7.39 6.81 18.58
CA SER A 112 -6.96 6.98 19.96
C SER A 112 -6.34 8.36 20.10
N ALA A 113 -6.90 9.17 21.00
CA ALA A 113 -6.25 10.39 21.45
C ALA A 113 -4.98 9.98 22.19
N CYS A 114 -3.85 9.93 21.47
CA CYS A 114 -2.48 9.91 21.99
C CYS A 114 -2.33 9.10 23.29
N GLU A 115 -2.64 7.80 23.25
CA GLU A 115 -2.22 6.93 24.33
C GLU A 115 -0.86 6.38 23.92
N GLU A 116 0.15 6.77 24.71
CA GLU A 116 1.56 6.48 24.52
C GLU A 116 1.79 5.01 24.14
N ALA A 117 1.84 4.73 22.83
CA ALA A 117 2.42 3.50 22.33
C ALA A 117 3.93 3.63 22.57
N GLN A 118 4.37 3.31 23.80
CA GLN A 118 5.77 3.14 24.15
C GLN A 118 6.29 1.90 23.42
N MET A 119 6.49 2.00 22.11
CA MET A 119 7.40 1.13 21.41
C MET A 119 8.80 1.66 21.71
N SER A 120 9.46 1.08 22.71
CA SER A 120 10.92 1.10 22.75
C SER A 120 11.40 0.45 21.46
N LEU A 121 11.81 1.26 20.49
CA LEU A 121 12.50 0.82 19.28
C LEU A 121 14.01 0.92 19.55
N PRO A 122 14.67 -0.11 20.12
CA PRO A 122 16.12 -0.11 20.31
C PRO A 122 16.90 -0.13 18.99
N ILE A 123 16.21 -0.21 17.84
CA ILE A 123 16.83 -0.34 16.53
C ILE A 123 17.15 1.03 15.88
N PHE A 124 16.44 2.11 16.25
CA PHE A 124 16.71 3.46 15.70
C PHE A 124 17.51 4.36 16.64
N PHE A 125 17.45 4.12 17.95
CA PHE A 125 18.29 4.81 18.90
C PHE A 125 19.45 3.89 19.24
N GLY A 126 20.54 4.03 18.48
CA GLY A 126 21.85 3.63 18.96
C GLY A 126 22.00 4.14 20.40
N ASN A 127 22.31 3.19 21.29
CA ASN A 127 22.52 3.45 22.70
C ASN A 127 23.49 4.63 22.83
N SER A 128 23.01 5.78 23.32
CA SER A 128 23.84 6.97 23.50
C SER A 128 24.73 6.79 24.74
N ASN A 129 25.63 5.82 24.68
CA ASN A 129 26.89 5.89 25.39
C ASN A 129 27.89 6.47 24.39
N GLY A 130 28.29 7.70 24.64
CA GLY A 130 29.02 8.56 23.72
C GLY A 130 30.14 7.84 22.98
N ASN A 131 30.03 7.81 21.67
CA ASN A 131 30.97 8.39 20.73
C ASN A 131 30.31 8.36 19.35
N GLY A 132 30.44 9.47 18.62
CA GLY A 132 29.75 9.69 17.36
C GLY A 132 30.05 8.61 16.34
N ASP A 133 29.00 8.24 15.59
CA ASP A 133 29.03 8.22 14.15
C ASP A 133 27.58 8.23 13.64
N LEU A 134 27.28 9.27 12.87
CA LEU A 134 25.98 9.49 12.24
C LEU A 134 25.96 8.65 10.97
N ILE A 135 25.17 7.58 10.92
CA ILE A 135 24.85 6.92 9.65
C ILE A 135 23.50 7.48 9.20
N GLU A 136 23.53 8.40 8.24
CA GLU A 136 22.37 8.71 7.40
C GLU A 136 22.03 7.48 6.54
N VAL A 137 20.75 7.13 6.50
CA VAL A 137 20.17 6.24 5.50
C VAL A 137 19.10 7.01 4.75
#